data_AF-A0A8W8MYH0-F1
#
_entry.id   AF-A0A8W8MYH0-F1
#
_cell.length_a   1.000
_cell.length_b   1.000
_cell.length_c   1.000
_cell.angle_alpha   90.00
_cell.angle_beta   90.00
_cell.angle_gamma   90.00
#
_symmetry.space_group_name_H-M   'P 1'
#
loop_
_entity.id
_entity.type
_entity.pdbx_description
1 polymer ?
#
loop_
_entity_poly.entity_id
_entity_poly.type
_entity_poly.pdbx_seq_one_letter_code
_entity_poly.pdbx_strand_id
1 'polypeptide(L)'
;IAMDHVPEQALRHSFLSTFGSATEQANKLGLKQTQSVISMFKNYQVVQINKYPLIVTFIAESSANTGLLLNLETDMGDLLSDLQRVVPAS
;
A
#
# COMPACT_ATOMS: atom_id res chain seq x y z
N ILE A 1 -9.48 -16.44 -12.29
CA ILE A 1 -8.36 -17.24 -11.75
C ILE A 1 -7.23 -16.25 -11.42
N ALA A 2 -7.25 -15.67 -10.22
CA ALA A 2 -6.24 -14.69 -9.74
C ALA A 2 -6.43 -14.39 -8.23
N MET A 3 -7.67 -14.45 -7.72
CA MET A 3 -7.99 -14.13 -6.33
C MET A 3 -7.80 -15.30 -5.34
N ASP A 4 -7.61 -16.54 -5.82
CA ASP A 4 -7.57 -17.72 -4.93
C ASP A 4 -6.36 -17.73 -3.98
N HIS A 5 -5.31 -16.94 -4.26
CA HIS A 5 -4.11 -16.84 -3.45
C HIS A 5 -4.06 -15.59 -2.56
N VAL A 6 -5.01 -14.67 -2.72
CA VAL A 6 -5.08 -13.44 -1.92
C VAL A 6 -6.04 -13.65 -0.75
N PRO A 7 -5.59 -13.52 0.51
CA PRO A 7 -6.49 -13.65 1.65
C PRO A 7 -7.56 -12.56 1.60
N GLU A 8 -8.84 -12.95 1.67
CA GLU A 8 -9.95 -12.00 1.66
C GLU A 8 -9.83 -10.96 2.79
N GLN A 9 -9.28 -11.36 3.93
CA GLN A 9 -9.02 -10.47 5.06
C GLN A 9 -8.09 -9.31 4.70
N ALA A 10 -7.11 -9.51 3.82
CA ALA A 10 -6.18 -8.46 3.40
C ALA A 10 -6.87 -7.37 2.55
N LEU A 11 -8.04 -7.67 1.98
CA LEU A 11 -8.87 -6.74 1.21
C LEU A 11 -9.88 -5.99 2.09
N ARG A 12 -10.06 -6.39 3.35
CA ARG A 12 -11.02 -5.73 4.25
C ARG A 12 -10.51 -4.36 4.66
N HIS A 13 -11.43 -3.41 4.74
CA HIS A 13 -11.14 -2.04 5.19
C HIS A 13 -10.38 -2.00 6.52
N SER A 14 -10.77 -2.83 7.49
CA SER A 14 -10.11 -2.92 8.81
C SER A 14 -8.63 -3.32 8.72
N PHE A 15 -8.26 -4.16 7.77
CA PHE A 15 -6.87 -4.50 7.52
C PHE A 15 -6.15 -3.32 6.88
N LEU A 16 -6.70 -2.77 5.79
CA LEU A 16 -6.12 -1.66 5.02
C LEU A 16 -5.91 -0.39 5.85
N SER A 17 -6.85 -0.08 6.77
CA SER A 17 -6.78 1.08 7.66
C SER A 17 -5.60 1.03 8.64
N THR A 18 -5.06 -0.15 8.91
CA THR A 18 -3.88 -0.33 9.79
C THR A 18 -2.68 0.48 9.30
N PHE A 19 -2.57 0.73 8.00
CA PHE A 19 -1.54 1.59 7.43
C PHE A 19 -1.52 2.98 8.05
N GLY A 20 -2.68 3.60 8.25
CA GLY A 20 -2.77 4.95 8.81
C GLY A 20 -2.16 5.02 10.20
N SER A 21 -2.56 4.10 11.08
CA SER A 21 -2.00 4.01 12.43
C SER A 21 -0.52 3.63 12.44
N ALA A 22 -0.11 2.68 11.60
CA ALA A 22 1.29 2.24 11.52
C ALA A 22 2.21 3.36 11.04
N THR A 23 1.81 4.09 10.00
CA THR A 23 2.58 5.23 9.47
C THR A 23 2.61 6.41 10.43
N GLU A 24 1.51 6.69 11.15
CA GLU A 24 1.50 7.73 12.18
C GLU A 24 2.55 7.46 13.27
N GLN A 25 2.68 6.21 13.71
CA GLN A 25 3.70 5.83 14.68
C GLN A 25 5.11 5.81 14.07
N ALA A 26 5.26 5.30 12.85
CA ALA A 26 6.56 5.28 12.16
C ALA A 26 7.12 6.70 11.95
N ASN A 27 6.27 7.68 11.65
CA ASN A 27 6.66 9.08 11.49
C ASN A 27 7.25 9.69 12.77
N LYS A 28 6.91 9.14 13.95
CA LYS A 28 7.43 9.59 15.26
C LYS A 28 8.87 9.12 15.53
N LEU A 29 9.45 8.26 14.68
CA LEU A 29 10.83 7.78 14.82
C LEU A 29 11.90 8.82 14.40
N GLY A 30 11.49 9.99 13.92
CA GLY A 30 12.41 11.05 13.49
C GLY A 30 13.03 10.83 12.09
N LEU A 31 12.56 9.84 11.34
CA LEU A 31 13.06 9.46 10.01
C LEU A 31 12.30 10.14 8.86
N LYS A 32 11.70 11.31 9.12
CA LYS A 32 10.76 12.02 8.22
C LYS A 32 9.47 11.21 7.98
N GLN A 33 8.68 11.65 7.00
CA GLN A 33 7.40 11.04 6.66
C GLN A 33 7.62 9.68 5.96
N THR A 34 6.88 8.68 6.41
CA THR A 34 6.85 7.34 5.85
C THR A 34 6.23 7.38 4.45
N GLN A 35 6.99 6.91 3.47
CA GLN A 35 6.56 6.86 2.07
C GLN A 35 5.86 5.53 1.75
N SER A 36 6.34 4.43 2.34
CA SER A 36 5.78 3.11 2.11
C SER A 36 5.97 2.21 3.32
N VAL A 37 5.08 1.23 3.48
CA VAL A 37 5.17 0.15 4.47
C VAL A 37 5.05 -1.17 3.73
N ILE A 38 5.95 -2.11 4.03
CA ILE A 38 5.95 -3.45 3.45
C ILE A 38 5.75 -4.46 4.59
N SER A 39 4.70 -5.26 4.48
CA SER A 39 4.37 -6.31 5.45
C SER A 39 4.49 -7.68 4.78
N MET A 40 5.46 -8.47 5.24
CA MET A 40 5.71 -9.83 4.74
C MET A 40 5.00 -10.85 5.61
N PHE A 41 4.07 -11.61 5.03
CA PHE A 41 3.42 -12.75 5.66
C PHE A 41 3.94 -14.06 5.04
N LYS A 42 3.51 -15.20 5.58
CA LYS A 42 3.97 -16.53 5.13
C LYS A 42 3.74 -16.76 3.63
N ASN A 43 2.54 -16.44 3.14
CA ASN A 43 2.11 -16.78 1.78
C ASN A 43 1.88 -15.56 0.88
N TYR A 44 1.90 -14.36 1.46
CA TYR A 44 1.62 -13.12 0.74
C TYR A 44 2.41 -11.96 1.33
N GLN A 45 2.53 -10.88 0.58
CA GLN A 45 3.07 -9.62 1.03
C GLN A 45 2.08 -8.50 0.73
N VAL A 46 2.14 -7.45 1.53
CA VAL A 46 1.34 -6.24 1.36
C VAL A 46 2.28 -5.06 1.27
N VAL A 47 2.25 -4.35 0.14
CA VAL A 47 3.03 -3.14 -0.12
C VAL A 47 2.07 -1.97 -0.15
N GLN A 48 2.18 -1.08 0.82
CA GLN A 48 1.31 0.08 0.95
C GLN A 48 2.14 1.34 0.75
N ILE A 49 1.72 2.22 -0.16
CA ILE A 49 2.44 3.41 -0.56
C ILE A 49 1.56 4.63 -0.30
N ASN A 50 2.14 5.62 0.36
CA ASN A 50 1.50 6.90 0.65
C ASN A 50 1.50 7.77 -0.61
N LYS A 51 0.33 7.96 -1.21
CA LYS A 51 0.07 8.86 -2.34
C LYS A 51 -1.05 9.83 -1.95
N TYR A 52 -0.86 10.53 -0.84
CA TYR A 52 -1.86 11.41 -0.22
C TYR A 52 -2.68 12.22 -1.26
N PRO A 53 -4.02 12.24 -1.16
CA PRO A 53 -4.86 11.64 -0.11
C PRO A 53 -5.11 10.12 -0.27
N LEU A 54 -4.49 9.47 -1.25
CA LEU A 54 -4.63 8.03 -1.51
C LEU A 54 -3.60 7.18 -0.76
N ILE A 55 -3.96 5.93 -0.52
CA ILE A 55 -3.04 4.86 -0.14
C ILE A 55 -3.14 3.78 -1.20
N VAL A 56 -2.06 3.54 -1.93
CA VAL A 56 -1.99 2.46 -2.92
C VAL A 56 -1.56 1.20 -2.20
N THR A 57 -2.37 0.13 -2.26
CA THR A 57 -2.06 -1.15 -1.62
C THR A 57 -1.96 -2.25 -2.65
N PHE A 58 -0.77 -2.84 -2.80
CA PHE A 58 -0.55 -4.05 -3.57
C PHE A 58 -0.54 -5.25 -2.64
N ILE A 59 -1.28 -6.31 -3.01
CA ILE A 59 -1.25 -7.60 -2.33
C ILE A 59 -0.80 -8.63 -3.36
N ALA A 60 0.28 -9.32 -3.05
CA ALA A 60 0.91 -10.29 -3.93
C ALA A 60 1.40 -11.51 -3.14
N GLU A 61 1.79 -12.58 -3.82
CA GLU A 61 2.44 -13.72 -3.18
C GLU A 61 3.73 -13.28 -2.44
N SER A 62 4.11 -14.00 -1.39
CA SER A 62 5.32 -13.68 -0.61
C SER A 62 6.62 -13.81 -1.43
N SER A 63 6.58 -14.56 -2.53
CA SER A 63 7.67 -14.73 -3.50
C SER A 63 7.73 -13.62 -4.56
N ALA A 64 6.70 -12.77 -4.67
CA ALA A 64 6.67 -11.71 -5.69
C ALA A 64 7.80 -10.69 -5.46
N ASN A 65 8.33 -10.11 -6.55
CA ASN A 65 9.41 -9.14 -6.46
C ASN A 65 8.87 -7.80 -5.92
N THR A 66 9.18 -7.50 -4.65
CA THR A 66 8.78 -6.28 -3.97
C THR A 66 9.27 -5.01 -4.68
N GLY A 67 10.47 -5.06 -5.28
CA GLY A 67 11.02 -3.92 -6.04
C GLY A 67 10.19 -3.58 -7.26
N LEU A 68 9.69 -4.60 -7.98
CA LEU A 68 8.76 -4.38 -9.10
C LEU A 68 7.40 -3.84 -8.62
N LEU A 69 6.90 -4.29 -7.47
CA LEU A 69 5.66 -3.76 -6.88
C LEU A 69 5.79 -2.28 -6.49
N LEU A 70 6.96 -1.88 -5.96
CA LEU A 70 7.25 -0.48 -5.65
C LEU A 70 7.33 0.37 -6.93
N ASN A 71 7.98 -0.13 -7.98
CA ASN A 71 8.09 0.58 -9.25
C ASN A 71 6.76 0.69 -9.99
N LEU A 72 5.86 -0.30 -9.85
CA LEU A 72 4.55 -0.28 -10.48
C LEU A 72 3.72 0.95 -10.08
N GLU A 73 3.90 1.46 -8.86
CA GLU A 73 3.29 2.72 -8.44
C GLU A 73 3.74 3.89 -9.33
N THR A 74 5.04 3.97 -9.63
CA THR A 74 5.59 5.00 -10.51
C THR A 74 5.05 4.87 -11.94
N ASP A 75 4.96 3.63 -12.45
CA ASP A 75 4.41 3.35 -13.77
C ASP A 75 2.92 3.74 -13.88
N MET A 76 2.19 3.72 -12.77
CA MET A 76 0.78 4.13 -12.67
C MET A 76 0.59 5.62 -12.32
N GLY A 77 1.65 6.43 -12.29
CA GLY A 77 1.65 7.78 -11.74
C GLY A 77 0.58 8.72 -12.34
N ASP A 78 0.38 8.68 -13.65
CA ASP A 78 -0.62 9.52 -14.34
C ASP A 78 -2.04 9.17 -13.88
N LEU A 79 -2.36 7.88 -13.84
CA LEU A 79 -3.66 7.37 -13.38
C LEU A 79 -3.92 7.75 -11.91
N LEU A 80 -2.91 7.58 -11.04
CA LEU A 80 -3.03 7.90 -9.63
C LEU A 80 -3.24 9.41 -9.43
N SER A 81 -2.58 10.24 -10.24
CA SER A 81 -2.74 11.69 -10.21
C SER A 81 -4.16 12.12 -10.58
N ASP A 82 -4.76 11.48 -11.58
CA ASP A 82 -6.15 11.74 -11.94
C ASP A 82 -7.13 11.33 -10.84
N LEU A 83 -6.88 10.20 -10.16
CA LEU A 83 -7.68 9.77 -9.01
C LEU A 83 -7.54 10.70 -7.80
N GLN A 84 -6.35 11.25 -7.55
CA GLN A 84 -6.15 12.20 -6.46
C GLN A 84 -7.00 13.47 -6.62
N ARG A 85 -7.28 13.91 -7.85
CA ARG A 85 -8.09 15.12 -8.11
C ARG A 85 -9.55 14.99 -7.69
N VAL A 86 -10.07 13.76 -7.63
CA VAL A 86 -11.48 13.50 -7.28
C VAL A 86 -11.67 13.07 -5.82
N VAL A 87 -10.57 12.83 -5.10
CA VAL A 87 -10.61 12.51 -3.68
C VAL A 87 -10.32 13.78 -2.87
N PRO A 88 -11.23 14.21 -1.98
CA PRO A 88 -10.98 15.36 -1.12
C PRO A 88 -9.74 15.13 -0.24
N ALA A 89 -8.87 16.13 -0.17
CA ALA A 89 -7.88 16.23 0.89
C ALA A 89 -8.62 16.65 2.16
N SER A 90 -8.81 15.71 3.08
CA SER A 90 -9.34 15.97 4.43
C SER A 90 -8.35 16.76 5.28
#